data_AF-A0A7C4HW95-F1
#
_entry.id   AF-A0A7C4HW95-F1
#
_cell.length_a   1.000
_cell.length_b   1.000
_cell.length_c   1.000
_cell.angle_alpha   90.00
_cell.angle_beta   90.00
_cell.angle_gamma   90.00
#
_symmetry.space_group_name_H-M   'P 1'
#
loop_
_entity.id
_entity.type
_entity.pdbx_description
1 polymer ?
#
loop_
_entity_poly.entity_id
_entity_poly.type
_entity_poly.pdbx_seq_one_letter_code
_entity_poly.pdbx_strand_id
1 'polypeptide(L)'
;MFRIGVDIGGTFTDLVALKDTGEIVNIKVPTTPKNPSIGVIDSFRRFIKDSDPKDVELIVHATTIATNALLGQAELNLPKTALITTYGFKDVIEIGRQRRAELYNLFFKKPKQLIPRKYRFEVRERVDARGNIVEPLNVDDVRSAIDRVRSEGIEALAICFL
;
A
#
# COMPACT_ATOMS: atom_id res chain seq x y z
N MET A 1 -1.04 30.53 -15.10
CA MET A 1 -0.93 29.61 -13.97
C MET A 1 -0.05 28.43 -14.34
N PHE A 2 0.42 27.67 -13.35
CA PHE A 2 1.22 26.46 -13.46
C PHE A 2 0.39 25.24 -13.05
N ARG A 3 0.58 24.15 -13.80
CA ARG A 3 0.15 22.80 -13.44
C ARG A 3 1.39 21.97 -13.18
N ILE A 4 1.48 21.38 -12.00
CA ILE A 4 2.68 20.71 -11.53
C ILE A 4 2.43 19.21 -11.39
N GLY A 5 3.29 18.39 -11.99
CA GLY A 5 3.40 16.96 -11.70
C GLY A 5 4.62 16.72 -10.83
N VAL A 6 4.47 15.93 -9.77
CA VAL A 6 5.59 15.42 -8.97
C VAL A 6 5.56 13.90 -9.00
N ASP A 7 6.69 13.27 -9.32
CA ASP A 7 6.86 11.83 -9.26
C ASP A 7 7.99 11.46 -8.31
N ILE A 8 7.67 10.67 -7.30
CA ILE A 8 8.66 10.11 -6.38
C ILE A 8 9.11 8.74 -6.90
N GLY A 9 10.31 8.71 -7.47
CA GLY A 9 11.04 7.50 -7.81
C GLY A 9 11.91 6.96 -6.66
N GLY A 10 12.57 5.83 -6.87
CA GLY A 10 13.50 5.24 -5.89
C GLY A 10 14.78 6.05 -5.69
N THR A 11 15.29 6.69 -6.74
CA THR A 11 16.55 7.46 -6.70
C THR A 11 16.33 8.96 -6.67
N PHE A 12 15.36 9.45 -7.46
CA PHE A 12 15.08 10.88 -7.59
C PHE A 12 13.58 11.16 -7.47
N THR A 13 13.27 12.34 -6.95
CA THR A 13 11.96 12.97 -7.02
C THR A 13 12.02 14.03 -8.10
N ASP A 14 11.14 13.90 -9.08
CA ASP A 14 11.05 14.75 -10.26
C ASP A 14 9.81 15.65 -10.14
N LEU A 15 9.99 16.95 -10.30
CA LEU A 15 8.92 17.95 -10.38
C LEU A 15 8.95 18.57 -11.78
N VAL A 16 7.81 18.54 -12.46
CA VAL A 16 7.61 19.17 -13.76
C VAL A 16 6.46 20.16 -13.64
N ALA A 17 6.72 21.44 -13.88
CA ALA A 17 5.72 22.49 -13.89
C ALA A 17 5.49 22.97 -15.33
N LEU A 18 4.24 22.94 -15.79
CA LEU A 18 3.81 23.45 -17.09
C LEU A 18 2.99 24.73 -16.87
N LYS A 19 3.48 25.84 -17.40
CA LYS A 19 2.75 27.11 -17.41
C LYS A 19 1.76 27.15 -18.56
N ASP A 20 0.70 27.94 -18.45
CA ASP A 20 -0.28 28.14 -19.54
C ASP A 20 0.34 28.74 -20.81
N THR A 21 1.45 29.45 -20.67
CA THR A 21 2.24 29.98 -21.80
C THR A 21 2.99 28.90 -22.57
N GLY A 22 3.01 27.65 -22.08
CA GLY A 22 3.81 26.54 -22.62
C GLY A 22 5.22 26.44 -22.03
N GLU A 23 5.60 27.33 -21.12
CA GLU A 23 6.87 27.24 -20.39
C GLU A 23 6.91 25.98 -19.51
N ILE A 24 8.02 25.23 -19.55
CA ILE A 24 8.23 24.03 -18.74
C ILE A 24 9.42 24.25 -17.82
N VAL A 25 9.20 24.02 -16.53
CA VAL A 25 10.25 23.99 -15.51
C VAL A 25 10.40 22.55 -15.02
N ASN A 26 11.62 22.02 -15.04
CA ASN A 26 11.95 20.68 -14.54
C ASN A 26 12.93 20.79 -13.38
N ILE A 27 12.60 20.12 -12.27
CA ILE A 27 13.42 20.09 -11.07
C ILE A 27 13.57 18.64 -10.64
N LYS A 28 14.82 18.21 -10.51
CA LYS A 28 15.18 16.88 -10.02
C LYS A 28 15.96 17.00 -8.72
N VAL A 29 15.52 16.27 -7.70
CA VAL A 29 16.21 16.20 -6.41
C VAL A 29 16.37 14.75 -5.98
N PRO A 30 17.41 14.40 -5.19
CA PRO A 30 17.54 13.05 -4.66
C PRO A 30 16.30 12.64 -3.83
N THR A 31 15.79 11.43 -4.04
CA THR A 31 14.77 10.85 -3.15
C THR A 31 15.41 10.54 -1.81
N THR A 32 14.68 10.78 -0.72
CA THR A 32 15.02 10.24 0.61
C THR A 32 14.10 9.06 0.91
N PRO A 33 14.48 7.79 0.64
CA PRO A 33 13.53 6.67 0.64
C PRO A 33 12.83 6.44 1.97
N LYS A 34 13.52 6.68 3.10
CA LYS A 34 12.95 6.55 4.45
C LYS A 34 12.00 7.69 4.82
N ASN A 35 12.11 8.83 4.16
CA ASN A 35 11.20 9.96 4.34
C ASN A 35 11.03 10.73 3.02
N PRO A 36 10.20 10.20 2.10
CA PRO A 36 10.08 10.73 0.74
C PRO A 36 9.55 12.17 0.67
N SER A 37 8.85 12.60 1.71
CA SER A 37 8.34 13.97 1.83
C SER A 37 9.44 15.02 1.71
N ILE A 38 10.66 14.70 2.16
CA ILE A 38 11.82 15.59 2.08
C ILE A 38 12.15 15.94 0.62
N GLY A 39 12.19 14.95 -0.26
CA GLY A 39 12.46 15.16 -1.69
C GLY A 39 11.36 16.00 -2.36
N VAL A 40 10.10 15.72 -2.05
CA VAL A 40 8.98 16.53 -2.56
C VAL A 40 9.10 17.98 -2.11
N ILE A 41 9.28 18.22 -0.81
CA ILE A 41 9.39 19.58 -0.26
C ILE A 41 10.58 20.33 -0.86
N ASP A 42 11.73 19.67 -1.01
CA ASP A 42 12.92 20.29 -1.59
C ASP A 42 12.74 20.63 -3.08
N SER A 43 12.00 19.82 -3.83
CA SER A 43 11.67 20.14 -5.22
C SER A 43 10.80 21.41 -5.32
N PHE A 44 9.79 21.55 -4.45
CA PHE A 44 8.96 22.75 -4.38
C PHE A 44 9.72 23.97 -3.88
N ARG A 45 10.61 23.82 -2.88
CA ARG A 45 11.47 24.91 -2.40
C ARG A 45 12.37 25.46 -3.50
N ARG A 46 12.83 24.62 -4.43
CA ARG A 46 13.60 25.06 -5.60
C ARG A 46 12.70 25.77 -6.61
N PHE A 47 11.49 25.25 -6.86
CA PHE A 47 10.53 25.84 -7.79
C PHE A 47 10.16 27.28 -7.40
N ILE A 48 9.83 27.50 -6.12
CA ILE A 48 9.35 28.79 -5.63
C ILE A 48 10.45 29.86 -5.50
N LYS A 49 11.72 29.53 -5.78
CA LYS A 49 12.78 30.56 -5.86
C LYS A 49 12.57 31.49 -7.03
N ASP A 50 12.05 30.95 -8.13
CA ASP A 50 11.88 31.64 -9.41
C ASP A 50 10.40 31.74 -9.82
N SER A 51 9.46 31.41 -8.93
CA SER A 51 8.01 31.38 -9.21
C SER A 51 7.18 31.69 -7.97
N ASP A 52 6.03 32.36 -8.13
CA ASP A 52 5.09 32.63 -7.03
C ASP A 52 4.19 31.39 -6.79
N PRO A 53 4.09 30.86 -5.56
CA PRO A 53 3.13 29.81 -5.22
C PRO A 53 1.68 30.11 -5.62
N LYS A 54 1.28 31.39 -5.68
CA LYS A 54 -0.06 31.81 -6.11
C LYS A 54 -0.34 31.52 -7.58
N ASP A 55 0.70 31.34 -8.39
CA ASP A 55 0.57 30.99 -9.79
C ASP A 55 0.29 29.49 -9.99
N VAL A 56 0.33 28.66 -8.95
CA VAL A 56 0.08 27.21 -9.04
C VAL A 56 -1.42 26.92 -8.89
N GLU A 57 -2.01 26.32 -9.93
CA GLU A 57 -3.43 25.96 -9.95
C GLU A 57 -3.66 24.49 -9.55
N LEU A 58 -2.75 23.60 -9.94
CA LEU A 58 -2.90 22.16 -9.77
C LEU A 58 -1.57 21.51 -9.41
N ILE A 59 -1.61 20.58 -8.46
CA ILE A 59 -0.50 19.68 -8.14
C ILE A 59 -1.01 18.23 -8.29
N VAL A 60 -0.36 17.46 -9.15
CA VAL A 60 -0.56 16.03 -9.32
C VAL A 60 0.62 15.30 -8.68
N HIS A 61 0.35 14.47 -7.69
CA HIS A 61 1.36 13.68 -7.00
C HIS A 61 1.29 12.22 -7.46
N ALA A 62 2.40 11.73 -8.01
CA ALA A 62 2.64 10.34 -8.37
C ALA A 62 3.79 9.77 -7.53
N THR A 63 3.74 8.47 -7.27
CA THR A 63 4.84 7.79 -6.57
C THR A 63 4.88 6.32 -6.93
N THR A 64 6.10 5.77 -6.99
CA THR A 64 6.35 4.33 -7.13
C THR A 64 6.58 3.62 -5.78
N ILE A 65 6.54 4.34 -4.66
CA ILE A 65 6.92 3.83 -3.33
C ILE A 65 6.05 2.64 -2.91
N ALA A 66 4.73 2.74 -3.08
CA ALA A 66 3.81 1.68 -2.66
C ALA A 66 4.09 0.35 -3.41
N THR A 67 4.27 0.44 -4.73
CA THR A 67 4.58 -0.71 -5.58
C THR A 67 5.96 -1.29 -5.24
N ASN A 68 6.97 -0.44 -5.06
CA ASN A 68 8.33 -0.86 -4.72
C ASN A 68 8.42 -1.47 -3.31
N ALA A 69 7.62 -1.00 -2.36
CA ALA A 69 7.49 -1.59 -1.03
C ALA A 69 6.92 -3.02 -1.09
N LEU A 70 5.92 -3.27 -1.95
CA LEU A 70 5.39 -4.62 -2.17
C LEU A 70 6.39 -5.55 -2.86
N LEU A 71 7.27 -5.01 -3.71
CA LEU A 71 8.33 -5.76 -4.38
C LEU A 71 9.58 -5.97 -3.50
N GLY A 72 9.60 -5.44 -2.26
CA GLY A 72 10.75 -5.50 -1.36
C GLY A 72 11.95 -4.67 -1.81
N GLN A 73 11.75 -3.73 -2.74
CA GLN A 73 12.80 -2.92 -3.36
C GLN A 73 13.07 -1.61 -2.60
N ALA A 74 12.13 -1.16 -1.76
CA ALA A 74 12.37 -0.06 -0.85
C ALA A 74 12.88 -0.60 0.49
N GLU A 75 13.80 0.10 1.15
CA GLU A 75 14.18 -0.13 2.57
C GLU A 75 13.02 0.16 3.54
N LEU A 76 11.78 -0.02 3.09
CA LEU A 76 10.55 0.16 3.85
C LEU A 76 10.17 -1.19 4.43
N ASN A 77 10.24 -1.29 5.75
CA ASN A 77 9.66 -2.40 6.47
C ASN A 77 8.13 -2.27 6.38
N LEU A 78 7.48 -3.23 5.71
CA LEU A 78 6.04 -3.32 5.76
C LEU A 78 5.59 -3.49 7.22
N PRO A 79 4.52 -2.79 7.66
CA PRO A 79 4.05 -2.89 9.02
C PRO A 79 3.66 -4.33 9.33
N LYS A 80 3.92 -4.77 10.56
CA LYS A 80 3.51 -6.10 11.02
C LYS A 80 2.00 -6.19 10.94
N THR A 81 1.48 -6.97 10.00
CA THR A 81 0.05 -6.97 9.66
C THR A 81 -0.62 -8.30 10.04
N ALA A 82 -1.87 -8.24 10.49
CA ALA A 82 -2.74 -9.39 10.69
C ALA A 82 -3.99 -9.36 9.80
N LEU A 83 -4.61 -10.53 9.63
CA LEU A 83 -5.87 -10.72 8.90
C LEU A 83 -6.90 -11.39 9.82
N ILE A 84 -8.11 -10.85 9.89
CA ILE A 84 -9.30 -11.55 10.38
C ILE A 84 -10.16 -11.94 9.16
N THR A 85 -10.60 -13.20 9.12
CA THR A 85 -11.42 -13.74 8.04
C THR A 85 -12.46 -14.71 8.59
N THR A 86 -13.41 -15.09 7.73
CA THR A 86 -14.41 -16.11 8.03
C THR A 86 -13.78 -17.44 8.44
N TYR A 87 -14.39 -18.11 9.41
CA TYR A 87 -14.00 -19.45 9.84
C TYR A 87 -14.00 -20.43 8.66
N GLY A 88 -12.89 -21.15 8.50
CA GLY A 88 -12.61 -22.04 7.37
C GLY A 88 -11.90 -21.35 6.20
N PHE A 89 -11.69 -20.03 6.23
CA PHE A 89 -11.10 -19.25 5.12
C PHE A 89 -9.70 -18.69 5.43
N LYS A 90 -9.08 -19.08 6.55
CA LYS A 90 -7.73 -18.65 6.96
C LYS A 90 -6.64 -18.79 5.90
N ASP A 91 -6.73 -19.86 5.10
CA ASP A 91 -5.69 -20.25 4.15
C ASP A 91 -5.97 -19.78 2.71
N VAL A 92 -7.03 -18.98 2.48
CA VAL A 92 -7.39 -18.47 1.14
C VAL A 92 -6.25 -17.71 0.47
N ILE A 93 -5.52 -16.85 1.21
CA ILE A 93 -4.38 -16.11 0.65
C ILE A 93 -3.13 -16.97 0.42
N GLU A 94 -3.07 -18.17 1.02
CA GLU A 94 -2.03 -19.18 0.76
C GLU A 94 -2.34 -19.99 -0.51
N ILE A 95 -3.61 -20.38 -0.63
CA ILE A 95 -4.14 -21.14 -1.76
C ILE A 95 -4.09 -20.27 -3.02
N GLY A 96 -4.48 -18.99 -2.89
CA GLY A 96 -4.60 -18.05 -3.99
C GLY A 96 -5.72 -18.46 -4.97
N ARG A 97 -5.69 -17.90 -6.17
CA ARG A 97 -6.69 -18.19 -7.24
C ARG A 97 -6.17 -19.14 -8.32
N GLN A 98 -5.19 -19.99 -7.96
CA GLN A 98 -4.55 -20.92 -8.90
C GLN A 98 -4.02 -20.26 -10.20
N ARG A 99 -3.72 -18.96 -10.18
CA ARG A 99 -3.06 -18.26 -11.28
C ARG A 99 -1.61 -18.74 -11.35
N ARG A 100 -1.26 -19.45 -12.41
CA ARG A 100 0.08 -20.02 -12.63
C ARG A 100 0.88 -19.10 -13.53
N ALA A 101 1.77 -18.30 -12.95
CA ALA A 101 2.67 -17.42 -13.72
C ALA A 101 3.61 -18.23 -14.63
N GLU A 102 4.06 -19.40 -14.16
CA GLU A 102 4.93 -20.32 -14.89
C GLU A 102 4.27 -21.70 -15.00
N LEU A 103 3.35 -21.85 -15.96
CA LEU A 103 2.45 -23.00 -16.06
C LEU A 103 3.14 -24.38 -16.07
N TYR A 104 4.32 -24.47 -16.70
CA TYR A 104 5.06 -25.72 -16.90
C TYR A 104 6.27 -25.88 -15.98
N ASN A 105 6.51 -24.94 -15.07
CA ASN A 105 7.64 -25.03 -14.14
C ASN A 105 7.26 -25.86 -12.91
N LEU A 106 7.69 -27.13 -12.88
CA LEU A 106 7.46 -28.03 -11.74
C LEU A 106 8.18 -27.58 -10.45
N PHE A 107 9.22 -26.75 -10.57
CA PHE A 107 10.00 -26.21 -9.46
C PHE A 107 9.55 -24.80 -9.06
N PHE A 108 8.38 -24.35 -9.52
CA PHE A 108 7.85 -23.05 -9.19
C PHE A 108 7.71 -22.87 -7.67
N LYS A 109 8.26 -21.76 -7.17
CA LYS A 109 8.14 -21.38 -5.76
C LYS A 109 7.10 -20.27 -5.63
N LYS A 110 6.05 -20.52 -4.86
CA LYS A 110 5.05 -19.49 -4.56
C LYS A 110 5.71 -18.27 -3.89
N PRO A 111 5.30 -17.05 -4.25
CA PRO A 111 5.69 -15.85 -3.51
C PRO A 111 5.29 -15.98 -2.04
N LYS A 112 6.12 -15.42 -1.15
CA LYS A 112 5.78 -15.34 0.27
C LYS A 112 4.58 -14.43 0.48
N GLN A 113 3.67 -14.84 1.34
CA GLN A 113 2.45 -14.13 1.66
C GLN A 113 2.78 -12.96 2.58
N LEU A 114 2.17 -11.80 2.31
CA LEU A 114 2.37 -10.58 3.11
C LEU A 114 2.03 -10.79 4.60
N ILE A 115 1.01 -11.61 4.87
CA ILE A 115 0.57 -11.94 6.23
C ILE A 115 0.89 -13.42 6.47
N PRO A 116 1.86 -13.76 7.35
CA PRO A 116 2.13 -15.14 7.73
C PRO A 116 0.91 -15.82 8.34
N ARG A 117 0.77 -17.14 8.15
CA ARG A 117 -0.38 -17.91 8.64
C ARG A 117 -0.67 -17.73 10.15
N LYS A 118 0.36 -17.54 10.97
CA LYS A 118 0.22 -17.30 12.42
C LYS A 118 -0.53 -16.00 12.78
N TYR A 119 -0.55 -15.03 11.87
CA TYR A 119 -1.22 -13.74 12.01
C TYR A 119 -2.52 -13.66 11.20
N ARG A 120 -3.07 -14.83 10.85
CA ARG A 120 -4.40 -14.97 10.26
C ARG A 120 -5.32 -15.59 11.31
N PHE A 121 -6.36 -14.88 11.65
CA PHE A 121 -7.34 -15.25 12.67
C PHE A 121 -8.69 -15.50 12.00
N GLU A 122 -9.46 -16.40 12.58
CA GLU A 122 -10.76 -16.80 12.08
C GLU A 122 -11.82 -16.38 13.08
N VAL A 123 -12.95 -15.91 12.57
CA VAL A 123 -14.14 -15.60 13.35
C VAL A 123 -15.28 -16.45 12.81
N ARG A 124 -16.11 -16.99 13.69
CA ARG A 124 -17.36 -17.65 13.28
C ARG A 124 -18.37 -16.58 12.91
N GLU A 125 -18.61 -16.44 11.63
CA GLU A 125 -19.70 -15.66 11.05
C GLU A 125 -19.94 -16.15 9.62
N ARG A 126 -21.16 -15.93 9.09
CA ARG A 126 -21.42 -16.21 7.68
C ARG A 126 -22.56 -15.38 7.13
N VAL A 127 -22.30 -14.80 5.97
CA VAL A 127 -23.29 -14.16 5.09
C VAL A 127 -23.34 -14.93 3.76
N ASP A 128 -24.55 -15.10 3.21
CA ASP A 128 -24.73 -15.70 1.88
C ASP A 128 -24.61 -14.66 0.75
N ALA A 129 -24.63 -15.11 -0.50
CA ALA A 129 -24.52 -14.23 -1.67
C ALA A 129 -25.69 -13.24 -1.84
N ARG A 130 -26.78 -13.39 -1.07
CA ARG A 130 -27.94 -12.49 -1.06
C ARG A 130 -27.89 -11.51 0.11
N GLY A 131 -26.86 -11.57 0.96
CA GLY A 131 -26.73 -10.74 2.15
C GLY A 131 -27.48 -11.29 3.38
N ASN A 132 -28.04 -12.50 3.32
CA ASN A 132 -28.68 -13.09 4.49
C ASN A 132 -27.64 -13.61 5.48
N ILE A 133 -27.88 -13.39 6.76
CA ILE A 133 -27.07 -13.95 7.84
C ILE A 133 -27.37 -15.44 7.94
N VAL A 134 -26.37 -16.26 7.64
CA VAL A 134 -26.41 -17.73 7.82
C VAL A 134 -25.92 -18.09 9.22
N GLU A 135 -24.87 -17.41 9.68
CA GLU A 135 -24.33 -17.53 11.03
C GLU A 135 -24.01 -16.12 11.55
N PRO A 136 -24.57 -15.71 12.70
CA PRO A 136 -24.31 -14.39 13.26
C PRO A 136 -22.85 -14.27 13.72
N LEU A 137 -22.34 -13.03 13.73
CA LEU A 137 -20.98 -12.74 14.17
C LEU A 137 -20.75 -13.21 15.63
N ASN A 138 -19.77 -14.09 15.82
CA ASN A 138 -19.31 -14.47 17.14
C ASN A 138 -18.37 -13.41 17.72
N VAL A 139 -18.88 -12.60 18.64
CA VAL A 139 -18.13 -11.49 19.25
C VAL A 139 -16.95 -11.98 20.09
N ASP A 140 -17.04 -13.18 20.68
CA ASP A 140 -15.97 -13.72 21.53
C ASP A 140 -14.76 -14.18 20.71
N ASP A 141 -14.98 -14.71 19.50
CA ASP A 141 -13.91 -14.98 18.55
C ASP A 141 -13.20 -13.69 18.13
N VAL A 142 -13.96 -12.61 17.89
CA VAL A 142 -13.39 -11.29 17.59
C VAL A 142 -12.53 -10.80 18.75
N ARG A 143 -13.04 -10.84 19.98
CA ARG A 143 -12.28 -10.44 21.18
C ARG A 143 -10.98 -11.22 21.30
N SER A 144 -11.06 -12.54 21.16
CA SER A 144 -9.90 -13.44 21.22
C SER A 144 -8.87 -13.13 20.12
N ALA A 145 -9.32 -12.83 18.90
CA ALA A 145 -8.45 -12.43 17.80
C ALA A 145 -7.76 -11.09 18.10
N ILE A 146 -8.49 -10.09 18.61
CA ILE A 146 -7.94 -8.77 18.96
C ILE A 146 -6.93 -8.85 20.11
N ASP A 147 -7.16 -9.69 21.12
CA ASP A 147 -6.21 -9.90 22.20
C ASP A 147 -4.88 -10.46 21.67
N ARG A 148 -4.94 -11.38 20.69
CA ARG A 148 -3.75 -11.89 20.00
C ARG A 148 -3.08 -10.86 19.09
N VAL A 149 -3.86 -10.03 18.38
CA VAL A 149 -3.33 -8.92 17.57
C VAL A 149 -2.53 -7.96 18.45
N ARG A 150 -3.06 -7.62 19.63
CA ARG A 150 -2.39 -6.75 20.59
C ARG A 150 -1.13 -7.38 21.17
N SER A 151 -1.21 -8.62 21.65
CA SER A 151 -0.05 -9.29 22.28
C SER A 151 1.10 -9.54 21.31
N GLU A 152 0.80 -9.69 20.02
CA GLU A 152 1.81 -9.84 18.97
C GLU A 152 2.38 -8.50 18.46
N GLY A 153 1.92 -7.34 18.94
CA GLY A 153 2.39 -6.05 18.45
C GLY A 153 2.13 -5.84 16.96
N ILE A 154 0.97 -6.28 16.49
CA ILE A 154 0.51 -6.02 15.13
C ILE A 154 0.23 -4.52 14.96
N GLU A 155 0.79 -3.92 13.91
CA GLU A 155 0.67 -2.49 13.58
C GLU A 155 -0.52 -2.19 12.66
N ALA A 156 -0.96 -3.18 11.87
CA ALA A 156 -2.08 -3.05 10.95
C ALA A 156 -2.97 -4.31 10.96
N LEU A 157 -4.29 -4.11 10.90
CA LEU A 157 -5.27 -5.19 10.88
C LEU A 157 -6.16 -5.08 9.64
N ALA A 158 -6.19 -6.13 8.82
CA ALA A 158 -7.15 -6.30 7.74
C ALA A 158 -8.31 -7.20 8.21
N ILE A 159 -9.53 -6.87 7.81
CA ILE A 159 -10.72 -7.68 8.05
C ILE A 159 -11.35 -7.98 6.69
N CYS A 160 -11.50 -9.27 6.35
CA CYS A 160 -12.08 -9.71 5.09
C CYS A 160 -12.98 -10.92 5.34
N PHE A 161 -14.27 -10.66 5.49
CA PHE A 161 -15.30 -11.70 5.46
C PHE A 161 -15.76 -11.94 4.01
N LEU A 162 -16.55 -12.99 3.80
CA LEU A 162 -17.05 -13.38 2.48
C LEU A 162 -18.26 -12.59 2.01
#